data_AF-A0A7V6QSE6-F1
#
_entry.id   AF-A0A7V6QSE6-F1
#
_cell.length_a   1.000
_cell.length_b   1.000
_cell.length_c   1.000
_cell.angle_alpha   90.00
_cell.angle_beta   90.00
_cell.angle_gamma   90.00
#
_symmetry.space_group_name_H-M   'P 1'
#
loop_
_entity.id
_entity.type
_entity.pdbx_description
1 polymer ?
#
loop_
_entity_poly.entity_id
_entity_poly.type
_entity_poly.pdbx_seq_one_letter_code
_entity_poly.pdbx_strand_id
1 'polypeptide(L)'
;MKRKFILFTVIMLILTSCSNYKNQDSKIAYNEKIEELKKLRLQEEFHLFVNRDFMIYFPYAIDFIDIKSISLLDSNKVIAKVEDLERIQIVDKNKISIKLHEPISYFDSIKIVDNLYNSISLSTGQYFFEGELFSDDIPEVNRVYFRGSHLKQEGERLIYITEFTNNAESEILFYLPVSIERIVNSIELKTIERKRDIIRYEYSFGIPKSYLEKNALTDINFEIIVAQKYKDSKRT
;
A
#
# COMPACT_ATOMS: atom_id res chain seq x y z
N MET A 1 53.62 64.76 25.58
CA MET A 1 53.76 64.08 24.27
C MET A 1 52.72 62.98 24.16
N LYS A 2 52.00 62.94 23.03
CA LYS A 2 51.04 61.90 22.65
C LYS A 2 51.77 60.64 22.16
N ARG A 3 51.22 59.46 22.46
CA ARG A 3 50.94 58.27 21.59
C ARG A 3 50.88 57.00 22.46
N LYS A 4 49.69 56.44 22.75
CA LYS A 4 48.87 55.42 22.02
C LYS A 4 49.42 53.98 22.17
N PHE A 5 48.79 53.12 22.99
CA PHE A 5 47.76 52.07 22.71
C PHE A 5 48.33 50.79 22.05
N ILE A 6 48.08 49.58 22.57
CA ILE A 6 47.09 48.52 22.14
C ILE A 6 47.31 47.33 23.12
N LEU A 7 46.36 46.78 23.90
CA LEU A 7 45.08 46.08 23.66
C LEU A 7 45.21 44.56 23.33
N PHE A 8 44.49 43.75 24.14
CA PHE A 8 43.98 42.37 23.94
C PHE A 8 45.00 41.21 24.07
N THR A 9 44.66 40.03 24.62
CA THR A 9 43.40 39.28 24.39
C THR A 9 43.09 38.29 25.54
N VAL A 10 41.83 38.30 25.99
CA VAL A 10 41.17 37.14 26.61
C VAL A 10 40.84 36.15 25.50
N ILE A 11 41.38 34.93 25.53
CA ILE A 11 40.84 33.81 24.75
C ILE A 11 40.58 32.66 25.71
N MET A 12 39.46 32.78 26.41
CA MET A 12 38.68 31.64 26.87
C MET A 12 37.53 31.54 25.87
N LEU A 13 37.80 30.93 24.71
CA LEU A 13 36.76 30.61 23.73
C LEU A 13 36.64 29.08 23.70
N ILE A 14 35.66 28.67 24.48
CA ILE A 14 35.03 27.36 24.55
C ILE A 14 34.86 26.81 23.12
N LEU A 15 35.72 25.87 22.75
CA LEU A 15 35.55 25.02 21.57
C LEU A 15 34.49 23.96 21.84
N THR A 16 33.24 24.38 22.04
CA THR A 16 32.08 23.46 22.03
C THR A 16 30.85 24.16 21.46
N SER A 17 30.90 24.59 20.21
CA SER A 17 29.68 25.05 19.51
C SER A 17 29.73 24.82 17.99
N CYS A 18 30.13 23.62 17.57
CA CYS A 18 29.96 23.18 16.17
C CYS A 18 29.19 21.86 16.03
N SER A 19 28.91 21.14 17.12
CA SER A 19 28.08 19.93 17.10
C SER A 19 26.58 20.21 17.28
N ASN A 20 26.21 21.29 17.98
CA ASN A 20 24.79 21.59 18.25
C ASN A 20 24.04 22.19 17.05
N TYR A 21 24.70 22.97 16.19
CA TYR A 21 24.04 23.56 15.02
C TYR A 21 23.60 22.52 13.98
N LYS A 22 24.47 21.55 13.66
CA LYS A 22 24.13 20.47 12.70
C LYS A 22 22.96 19.60 13.17
N ASN A 23 22.83 19.38 14.47
CA ASN A 23 21.72 18.61 15.06
C ASN A 23 20.41 19.40 15.13
N GLN A 24 20.48 20.73 15.19
CA GLN A 24 19.29 21.58 15.21
C GLN A 24 18.71 21.74 13.80
N ASP A 25 19.56 21.96 12.80
CA ASP A 25 19.14 22.08 11.40
C ASP A 25 18.54 20.78 10.86
N SER A 26 19.10 19.62 11.22
CA SER A 26 18.55 18.31 10.82
C SER A 26 17.17 18.03 11.44
N LYS A 27 16.96 18.44 12.69
CA LYS A 27 15.67 18.30 13.39
C LYS A 27 14.60 19.22 12.81
N ILE A 28 14.97 20.45 12.43
CA ILE A 28 14.04 21.39 11.76
C ILE A 28 13.61 20.82 10.41
N ALA A 29 14.57 20.39 9.57
CA ALA A 29 14.27 19.81 8.26
C ALA A 29 13.41 18.53 8.35
N TYR A 30 13.62 17.71 9.38
CA TYR A 30 12.76 16.54 9.65
C TYR A 30 11.32 16.96 9.97
N ASN A 31 11.14 17.89 10.91
CA ASN A 31 9.81 18.34 11.32
C ASN A 31 9.06 19.02 10.18
N GLU A 32 9.73 19.82 9.35
CA GLU A 32 9.14 20.44 8.17
C GLU A 32 8.58 19.40 7.20
N LYS A 33 9.35 18.36 6.88
CA LYS A 33 8.88 17.24 6.05
C LYS A 33 7.65 16.56 6.66
N ILE A 34 7.67 16.27 7.96
CA ILE A 34 6.54 15.65 8.65
C ILE A 34 5.27 16.53 8.56
N GLU A 35 5.39 17.84 8.75
CA GLU A 35 4.25 18.76 8.65
C GLU A 35 3.73 18.90 7.21
N GLU A 36 4.58 18.74 6.20
CA GLU A 36 4.14 18.63 4.81
C GLU A 36 3.34 17.34 4.57
N LEU A 37 3.81 16.19 5.08
CA LEU A 37 3.12 14.92 4.94
C LEU A 37 1.71 14.95 5.55
N LYS A 38 1.55 15.57 6.73
CA LYS A 38 0.26 15.69 7.43
C LYS A 38 -0.80 16.47 6.68
N LYS A 39 -0.41 17.33 5.73
CA LYS A 39 -1.35 18.13 4.92
C LYS A 39 -1.94 17.33 3.76
N LEU A 40 -1.29 16.23 3.38
CA LEU A 40 -1.72 15.42 2.25
C LEU A 40 -2.91 14.54 2.65
N ARG A 41 -3.93 14.58 1.81
CA ARG A 41 -5.08 13.66 1.89
C ARG A 41 -5.01 12.71 0.72
N LEU A 42 -4.96 11.43 1.01
CA LEU A 42 -5.01 10.40 -0.01
C LEU A 42 -6.44 10.20 -0.48
N GLN A 43 -6.59 10.10 -1.79
CA GLN A 43 -7.86 9.99 -2.51
C GLN A 43 -7.96 8.61 -3.19
N GLU A 44 -7.42 7.60 -2.52
CA GLU A 44 -7.26 6.24 -3.05
C GLU A 44 -7.95 5.24 -2.12
N GLU A 45 -8.59 4.22 -2.70
CA GLU A 45 -9.10 3.04 -1.99
C GLU A 45 -8.38 1.78 -2.46
N PHE A 46 -8.17 0.85 -1.52
CA PHE A 46 -7.48 -0.42 -1.72
C PHE A 46 -8.40 -1.54 -1.22
N HIS A 47 -8.76 -2.46 -2.10
CA HIS A 47 -9.63 -3.60 -1.78
C HIS A 47 -8.87 -4.92 -1.94
N LEU A 48 -8.48 -5.50 -0.82
CA LEU A 48 -7.51 -6.58 -0.76
C LEU A 48 -8.14 -7.82 -0.09
N PHE A 49 -7.67 -8.99 -0.48
CA PHE A 49 -8.03 -10.23 0.21
C PHE A 49 -7.09 -10.51 1.38
N VAL A 50 -5.79 -10.21 1.23
CA VAL A 50 -4.79 -10.51 2.26
C VAL A 50 -4.86 -9.52 3.42
N ASN A 51 -5.14 -10.01 4.62
CA ASN A 51 -5.40 -9.15 5.80
C ASN A 51 -4.35 -9.23 6.91
N ARG A 52 -3.28 -10.02 6.69
CA ARG A 52 -2.18 -10.21 7.66
C ARG A 52 -0.82 -9.75 7.17
N ASP A 53 -0.57 -9.77 5.87
CA ASP A 53 0.68 -9.33 5.27
C ASP A 53 0.35 -8.46 4.07
N PHE A 54 0.56 -7.17 4.20
CA PHE A 54 0.18 -6.21 3.17
C PHE A 54 1.16 -5.04 3.11
N MET A 55 1.13 -4.35 1.98
CA MET A 55 1.92 -3.15 1.75
C MET A 55 1.04 -1.90 1.78
N ILE A 56 1.52 -0.86 2.45
CA ILE A 56 0.97 0.48 2.37
C ILE A 56 1.82 1.29 1.40
N TYR A 57 1.15 1.90 0.43
CA TYR A 57 1.76 2.77 -0.58
C TYR A 57 1.52 4.23 -0.23
N PHE A 58 2.58 5.03 -0.30
CA PHE A 58 2.51 6.47 -0.18
C PHE A 58 2.91 7.12 -1.51
N PRO A 59 2.35 8.27 -1.90
CA PRO A 59 2.76 9.03 -3.07
C PRO A 59 4.03 9.85 -2.81
N TYR A 60 4.65 9.68 -1.64
CA TYR A 60 5.81 10.42 -1.16
C TYR A 60 6.77 9.51 -0.41
N ALA A 61 8.02 9.97 -0.29
CA ALA A 61 9.03 9.25 0.46
C ALA A 61 8.73 9.30 1.98
N ILE A 62 8.97 8.18 2.66
CA ILE A 62 8.79 7.94 4.09
C ILE A 62 9.99 7.19 4.69
N ASP A 63 10.97 6.81 3.88
CA ASP A 63 12.19 6.07 4.26
C ASP A 63 13.09 6.82 5.24
N PHE A 64 12.90 8.13 5.37
CA PHE A 64 13.60 8.96 6.35
C PHE A 64 13.01 8.84 7.77
N ILE A 65 11.84 8.20 7.94
CA ILE A 65 11.20 8.03 9.25
C ILE A 65 11.79 6.78 9.91
N ASP A 66 12.45 6.97 11.04
CA ASP A 66 13.02 5.88 11.83
C ASP A 66 11.94 5.24 12.72
N ILE A 67 11.18 4.32 12.13
CA ILE A 67 9.96 3.76 12.71
C ILE A 67 10.29 2.86 13.90
N LYS A 68 9.68 3.15 15.05
CA LYS A 68 9.71 2.31 16.25
C LYS A 68 8.47 1.43 16.38
N SER A 69 7.30 1.98 16.05
CA SER A 69 6.04 1.23 16.05
C SER A 69 5.01 1.89 15.16
N ILE A 70 4.02 1.10 14.71
CA ILE A 70 2.88 1.56 13.93
C ILE A 70 1.59 1.16 14.63
N SER A 71 0.63 2.07 14.71
CA SER A 71 -0.77 1.75 14.97
C SER A 71 -1.58 2.00 13.72
N LEU A 72 -2.49 1.07 13.40
CA LEU A 72 -3.48 1.24 12.35
C LEU A 72 -4.75 1.80 12.99
N LEU A 73 -5.40 2.73 12.31
CA LEU A 73 -6.56 3.44 12.82
C LEU A 73 -7.72 3.39 11.84
N ASP A 74 -8.91 3.27 12.40
CA ASP A 74 -10.19 3.54 11.73
C ASP A 74 -10.79 4.75 12.44
N SER A 75 -10.96 5.87 11.74
CA SER A 75 -11.61 7.06 12.29
C SER A 75 -10.95 7.53 13.61
N ASN A 76 -9.61 7.48 13.68
CA ASN A 76 -8.77 7.75 14.85
C ASN A 76 -8.84 6.73 16.00
N LYS A 77 -9.59 5.64 15.87
CA LYS A 77 -9.59 4.54 16.83
C LYS A 77 -8.50 3.54 16.45
N VAL A 78 -7.61 3.21 17.39
CA VAL A 78 -6.60 2.16 17.18
C VAL A 78 -7.30 0.81 17.06
N ILE A 79 -7.10 0.13 15.94
CA ILE A 79 -7.64 -1.20 15.66
C ILE A 79 -6.57 -2.29 15.66
N ALA A 80 -5.31 -1.90 15.42
CA ALA A 80 -4.17 -2.80 15.49
C ALA A 80 -2.91 -2.00 15.85
N LYS A 81 -1.98 -2.66 16.53
CA LYS A 81 -0.67 -2.11 16.87
C LYS A 81 0.41 -3.12 16.54
N VAL A 82 1.49 -2.63 15.94
CA VAL A 82 2.69 -3.40 15.59
C VAL A 82 3.88 -2.70 16.23
N GLU A 83 4.47 -3.37 17.22
CA GLU A 83 5.65 -2.87 17.96
C GLU A 83 6.92 -3.65 17.61
N ASP A 84 6.75 -4.82 16.98
CA ASP A 84 7.85 -5.66 16.54
C ASP A 84 8.36 -5.19 15.17
N LEU A 85 9.63 -4.77 15.13
CA LEU A 85 10.28 -4.25 13.93
C LEU A 85 10.50 -5.32 12.85
N GLU A 86 10.51 -6.62 13.19
CA GLU A 86 10.58 -7.68 12.17
C GLU A 86 9.30 -7.75 11.33
N ARG A 87 8.24 -7.05 11.77
CA ARG A 87 6.90 -7.05 11.18
C ARG A 87 6.58 -5.71 10.52
N ILE A 88 7.55 -4.78 10.49
CA ILE A 88 7.47 -3.49 9.83
C ILE A 88 8.72 -3.33 8.98
N GLN A 89 8.56 -3.31 7.67
CA GLN A 89 9.69 -3.14 6.77
C GLN A 89 9.44 -2.00 5.79
N ILE A 90 10.34 -1.03 5.74
CA ILE A 90 10.41 -0.08 4.62
C ILE A 90 11.05 -0.83 3.46
N VAL A 91 10.23 -1.22 2.48
CA VAL A 91 10.67 -2.03 1.32
C VAL A 91 11.13 -1.14 0.15
N ASP A 92 10.69 0.11 0.13
CA ASP A 92 11.01 1.12 -0.87
C ASP A 92 10.86 2.51 -0.25
N LYS A 93 11.29 3.56 -0.95
CA LYS A 93 11.24 4.94 -0.45
C LYS A 93 9.86 5.36 0.04
N ASN A 94 8.81 4.82 -0.57
CA ASN A 94 7.42 5.19 -0.36
C ASN A 94 6.51 4.02 0.05
N LYS A 95 7.08 2.89 0.52
CA LYS A 95 6.31 1.67 0.81
C LYS A 95 6.67 1.07 2.16
N ILE A 96 5.66 0.68 2.92
CA ILE A 96 5.81 -0.07 4.18
C ILE A 96 5.12 -1.41 4.02
N SER A 97 5.84 -2.51 4.26
CA SER A 97 5.26 -3.83 4.49
C SER A 97 4.92 -3.98 5.96
N ILE A 98 3.69 -4.41 6.26
CA ILE A 98 3.21 -4.62 7.63
C ILE A 98 2.68 -6.04 7.76
N LYS A 99 3.14 -6.71 8.83
CA LYS A 99 2.64 -8.02 9.24
C LYS A 99 1.84 -7.93 10.54
N LEU A 100 0.56 -8.32 10.51
CA LEU A 100 -0.37 -8.27 11.65
C LEU A 100 -0.52 -9.61 12.35
N HIS A 101 -0.77 -9.56 13.67
CA HIS A 101 -0.94 -10.77 14.50
C HIS A 101 -2.33 -11.33 14.27
N GLU A 102 -3.30 -10.42 14.26
CA GLU A 102 -4.70 -10.71 14.03
C GLU A 102 -5.14 -10.02 12.74
N PRO A 103 -6.05 -10.65 11.98
CA PRO A 103 -6.63 -10.03 10.81
C PRO A 103 -7.44 -8.78 11.18
N ILE A 104 -7.44 -7.80 10.29
CA ILE A 104 -8.33 -6.63 10.35
C ILE A 104 -9.20 -6.57 9.11
N SER A 105 -10.30 -5.82 9.17
CA SER A 105 -11.21 -5.63 8.04
C SER A 105 -11.00 -4.31 7.30
N TYR A 106 -10.53 -3.26 8.00
CA TYR A 106 -10.47 -1.91 7.45
C TYR A 106 -9.52 -1.01 8.23
N PHE A 107 -8.85 -0.06 7.57
CA PHE A 107 -8.23 1.12 8.21
C PHE A 107 -8.12 2.29 7.22
N ASP A 108 -7.98 3.53 7.71
CA ASP A 108 -7.87 4.75 6.89
C ASP A 108 -6.60 5.58 7.14
N SER A 109 -5.88 5.25 8.20
CA SER A 109 -4.73 6.00 8.64
C SER A 109 -3.81 5.16 9.51
N ILE A 110 -2.58 5.65 9.62
CA ILE A 110 -1.58 5.09 10.52
C ILE A 110 -1.03 6.16 11.46
N LYS A 111 -0.63 5.71 12.64
CA LYS A 111 0.12 6.49 13.61
C LYS A 111 1.47 5.83 13.81
N ILE A 112 2.52 6.50 13.37
CA ILE A 112 3.90 6.09 13.54
C ILE A 112 4.44 6.73 14.81
N VAL A 113 5.11 5.93 15.64
CA VAL A 113 6.01 6.45 16.67
C VAL A 113 7.43 6.22 16.18
N ASP A 114 8.22 7.29 16.10
CA ASP A 114 9.63 7.19 15.71
C ASP A 114 10.55 6.88 16.92
N ASN A 115 11.84 6.65 16.67
CA ASN A 115 12.82 6.39 17.72
C ASN A 115 13.08 7.58 18.66
N LEU A 116 12.67 8.78 18.27
CA LEU A 116 12.70 9.98 19.10
C LEU A 116 11.39 10.20 19.88
N TYR A 117 10.47 9.22 19.85
CA TYR A 117 9.15 9.26 20.49
C TYR A 117 8.21 10.33 19.94
N ASN A 118 8.48 10.87 18.74
CA ASN A 118 7.51 11.71 18.06
C ASN A 118 6.37 10.84 17.52
N SER A 119 5.17 11.41 17.55
CA SER A 119 3.97 10.78 17.02
C SER A 119 3.58 11.43 15.71
N ILE A 120 3.53 10.65 14.64
CA ILE A 120 3.23 11.10 13.28
C ILE A 120 1.96 10.37 12.82
N SER A 121 0.89 11.10 12.55
CA SER A 121 -0.31 10.54 11.91
C SER A 121 -0.26 10.82 10.42
N LEU A 122 -0.39 9.76 9.62
CA LEU A 122 -0.45 9.83 8.17
C LEU A 122 -1.76 9.19 7.71
N SER A 123 -2.46 9.85 6.78
CA SER A 123 -3.52 9.20 6.01
C SER A 123 -2.89 8.16 5.09
N THR A 124 -3.59 7.05 4.86
CA THR A 124 -3.14 5.98 3.94
C THR A 124 -4.08 5.80 2.76
N GLY A 125 -5.15 6.59 2.65
CA GLY A 125 -6.31 6.18 1.87
C GLY A 125 -7.08 5.09 2.61
N GLN A 126 -8.08 4.51 1.96
CA GLN A 126 -8.97 3.52 2.60
C GLN A 126 -8.53 2.11 2.22
N TYR A 127 -8.25 1.25 3.20
CA TYR A 127 -7.92 -0.16 2.99
C TYR A 127 -9.08 -1.02 3.46
N PHE A 128 -9.57 -1.92 2.60
CA PHE A 128 -10.58 -2.92 2.91
C PHE A 128 -10.00 -4.32 2.74
N PHE A 129 -10.31 -5.21 3.68
CA PHE A 129 -9.76 -6.56 3.74
C PHE A 129 -10.84 -7.61 3.95
N GLU A 130 -10.76 -8.70 3.19
CA GLU A 130 -11.78 -9.76 3.21
C GLU A 130 -11.30 -11.10 3.79
N GLY A 131 -9.98 -11.34 3.80
CA GLY A 131 -9.37 -12.47 4.52
C GLY A 131 -9.54 -13.84 3.87
N GLU A 132 -10.14 -13.93 2.70
CA GLU A 132 -10.39 -15.19 2.01
C GLU A 132 -9.29 -15.49 0.98
N LEU A 133 -8.72 -16.69 1.06
CA LEU A 133 -7.87 -17.26 0.02
C LEU A 133 -8.40 -18.65 -0.29
N PHE A 134 -8.88 -18.86 -1.51
CA PHE A 134 -9.33 -20.17 -1.98
C PHE A 134 -8.14 -20.90 -2.60
N SER A 135 -7.90 -22.15 -2.17
CA SER A 135 -6.95 -23.04 -2.84
C SER A 135 -7.59 -24.41 -3.05
N ASP A 136 -7.72 -24.81 -4.31
CA ASP A 136 -8.02 -26.19 -4.67
C ASP A 136 -6.71 -26.94 -4.96
N ASP A 137 -6.66 -28.23 -4.60
CA ASP A 137 -5.54 -29.10 -4.94
C ASP A 137 -5.64 -29.54 -6.40
N ILE A 138 -4.72 -29.05 -7.24
CA ILE A 138 -4.71 -29.34 -8.68
C ILE A 138 -3.51 -30.20 -9.06
N PRO A 139 -3.72 -31.32 -9.79
CA PRO A 139 -2.64 -32.13 -10.33
C PRO A 139 -1.67 -31.29 -11.18
N GLU A 140 -0.37 -31.50 -10.99
CA GLU A 140 0.68 -30.66 -11.58
C GLU A 140 0.58 -30.56 -13.12
N VAL A 141 0.29 -31.68 -13.80
CA VAL A 141 0.13 -31.75 -15.26
C VAL A 141 -1.01 -30.90 -15.80
N ASN A 142 -1.98 -30.57 -14.94
CA ASN A 142 -3.15 -29.78 -15.30
C ASN A 142 -3.00 -28.33 -14.85
N ARG A 143 -1.93 -27.94 -14.14
CA ARG A 143 -1.78 -26.58 -13.63
C ARG A 143 -1.68 -25.56 -14.75
N VAL A 144 -2.32 -24.42 -14.50
CA VAL A 144 -2.22 -23.22 -15.32
C VAL A 144 -1.35 -22.24 -14.55
N TYR A 145 -0.35 -21.67 -15.22
CA TYR A 145 0.61 -20.77 -14.61
C TYR A 145 0.31 -19.33 -14.99
N PHE A 146 0.30 -18.46 -13.99
CA PHE A 146 0.23 -17.02 -14.17
C PHE A 146 1.48 -16.50 -14.90
N ARG A 147 1.29 -15.65 -15.91
CA ARG A 147 2.38 -15.02 -16.68
C ARG A 147 2.50 -13.53 -16.43
N GLY A 148 1.41 -12.85 -16.10
CA GLY A 148 1.41 -11.43 -15.80
C GLY A 148 0.03 -10.81 -15.78
N SER A 149 -0.06 -9.60 -15.23
CA SER A 149 -1.29 -8.81 -15.19
C SER A 149 -1.00 -7.32 -15.31
N HIS A 150 -2.03 -6.57 -15.66
CA HIS A 150 -2.01 -5.11 -15.71
C HIS A 150 -3.39 -4.55 -15.34
N LEU A 151 -3.39 -3.54 -14.48
CA LEU A 151 -4.57 -2.77 -14.08
C LEU A 151 -4.53 -1.39 -14.74
N LYS A 152 -5.68 -0.94 -15.24
CA LYS A 152 -5.88 0.40 -15.79
C LYS A 152 -7.23 0.95 -15.36
N GLN A 153 -7.27 2.23 -14.96
CA GLN A 153 -8.50 2.99 -14.76
C GLN A 153 -8.66 4.04 -15.89
N GLU A 154 -9.84 4.07 -16.50
CA GLU A 154 -10.25 5.06 -17.50
C GLU A 154 -11.56 5.73 -17.05
N GLY A 155 -11.44 6.78 -16.25
CA GLY A 155 -12.60 7.46 -15.66
C GLY A 155 -13.38 6.53 -14.74
N GLU A 156 -14.62 6.22 -15.14
CA GLU A 156 -15.55 5.34 -14.42
C GLU A 156 -15.30 3.85 -14.69
N ARG A 157 -14.35 3.49 -15.56
CA ARG A 157 -14.11 2.09 -15.95
C ARG A 157 -12.77 1.59 -15.42
N LEU A 158 -12.80 0.46 -14.70
CA LEU A 158 -11.62 -0.31 -14.36
C LEU A 158 -11.46 -1.48 -15.33
N ILE A 159 -10.23 -1.72 -15.75
CA ILE A 159 -9.85 -2.80 -16.67
C ILE A 159 -8.64 -3.53 -16.09
N TYR A 160 -8.81 -4.81 -15.80
CA TYR A 160 -7.78 -5.72 -15.35
C TYR A 160 -7.55 -6.79 -16.41
N ILE A 161 -6.35 -6.83 -16.97
CA ILE A 161 -5.94 -7.84 -17.95
C ILE A 161 -4.99 -8.80 -17.28
N THR A 162 -5.21 -10.10 -17.45
CA THR A 162 -4.36 -11.14 -16.90
C THR A 162 -4.08 -12.23 -17.93
N GLU A 163 -2.87 -12.79 -17.85
CA GLU A 163 -2.34 -13.77 -18.78
C GLU A 163 -1.95 -15.06 -18.03
N PHE A 164 -2.36 -16.19 -18.59
CA PHE A 164 -2.06 -17.52 -18.09
C PHE A 164 -1.56 -18.45 -19.19
N THR A 165 -0.90 -19.55 -18.81
CA THR A 165 -0.67 -20.66 -19.75
C THR A 165 -2.00 -21.29 -20.16
N ASN A 166 -2.15 -21.70 -21.41
CA ASN A 166 -3.39 -22.33 -21.86
C ASN A 166 -3.36 -23.85 -21.60
N ASN A 167 -4.31 -24.35 -20.82
CA ASN A 167 -4.55 -25.78 -20.62
C ASN A 167 -6.04 -26.08 -20.82
N ALA A 168 -6.38 -27.00 -21.73
CA ALA A 168 -7.75 -27.31 -22.11
C ALA A 168 -8.57 -27.93 -20.96
N GLU A 169 -7.91 -28.72 -20.11
CA GLU A 169 -8.51 -29.46 -18.99
C GLU A 169 -8.75 -28.58 -17.75
N SER A 170 -8.42 -27.29 -17.85
CA SER A 170 -8.54 -26.35 -16.76
C SER A 170 -9.52 -25.23 -17.07
N GLU A 171 -10.23 -24.84 -16.03
CA GLU A 171 -11.06 -23.66 -15.97
C GLU A 171 -10.45 -22.67 -14.98
N ILE A 172 -10.50 -21.38 -15.32
CA ILE A 172 -10.03 -20.30 -14.47
C ILE A 172 -11.26 -19.56 -13.95
N LEU A 173 -11.37 -19.49 -12.63
CA LEU A 173 -12.42 -18.78 -11.90
C LEU A 173 -11.83 -17.51 -11.31
N PHE A 174 -12.59 -16.43 -11.38
CA PHE A 174 -12.18 -15.11 -10.91
C PHE A 174 -13.09 -14.68 -9.78
N TYR A 175 -12.50 -14.14 -8.72
CA TYR A 175 -13.20 -13.64 -7.55
C TYR A 175 -12.77 -12.20 -7.28
N LEU A 176 -13.76 -11.33 -7.16
CA LEU A 176 -13.56 -9.95 -6.73
C LEU A 176 -13.82 -9.84 -5.23
N PRO A 177 -13.17 -8.88 -4.55
CA PRO A 177 -13.55 -8.53 -3.19
C PRO A 177 -15.03 -8.11 -3.17
N VAL A 178 -15.82 -8.65 -2.24
CA VAL A 178 -17.21 -8.27 -1.97
C VAL A 178 -17.37 -6.75 -1.80
N SER A 179 -16.37 -6.09 -1.24
CA SER A 179 -16.28 -4.63 -1.10
C SER A 179 -16.27 -3.92 -2.45
N ILE A 180 -15.61 -4.49 -3.47
CA ILE A 180 -15.69 -4.02 -4.87
C ILE A 180 -17.06 -4.36 -5.47
N GLU A 181 -17.55 -5.59 -5.30
CA GLU A 181 -18.84 -6.01 -5.88
C GLU A 181 -20.01 -5.10 -5.47
N ARG A 182 -19.95 -4.53 -4.26
CA ARG A 182 -20.96 -3.61 -3.73
C ARG A 182 -20.97 -2.23 -4.38
N ILE A 183 -19.89 -1.84 -5.03
CA ILE A 183 -19.72 -0.47 -5.57
C ILE A 183 -19.70 -0.44 -7.10
N VAL A 184 -19.79 -1.59 -7.77
CA VAL A 184 -19.72 -1.69 -9.23
C VAL A 184 -21.09 -2.01 -9.85
N ASN A 185 -21.36 -1.47 -11.03
CA ASN A 185 -22.66 -1.61 -11.69
C ASN A 185 -22.67 -2.61 -12.87
N SER A 186 -21.50 -2.90 -13.45
CA SER A 186 -21.36 -3.78 -14.62
C SER A 186 -20.07 -4.55 -14.47
N ILE A 187 -20.12 -5.88 -14.34
CA ILE A 187 -18.93 -6.74 -14.33
C ILE A 187 -18.91 -7.53 -15.64
N GLU A 188 -17.86 -7.37 -16.42
CA GLU A 188 -17.66 -8.09 -17.66
C GLU A 188 -16.34 -8.89 -17.61
N LEU A 189 -16.44 -10.20 -17.81
CA LEU A 189 -15.29 -11.08 -18.04
C LEU A 189 -15.27 -11.51 -19.51
N LYS A 190 -14.16 -11.27 -20.20
CA LYS A 190 -13.96 -11.69 -21.60
C LYS A 190 -12.65 -12.43 -21.77
N THR A 191 -12.65 -13.47 -22.61
CA THR A 191 -11.41 -14.01 -23.17
C THR A 191 -11.03 -13.15 -24.37
N ILE A 192 -9.97 -12.36 -24.26
CA ILE A 192 -9.53 -11.45 -25.33
C ILE A 192 -8.51 -12.10 -26.27
N GLU A 193 -7.83 -13.14 -25.81
CA GLU A 193 -6.86 -13.90 -26.62
C GLU A 193 -6.79 -15.35 -26.16
N ARG A 194 -6.81 -16.30 -27.11
CA ARG A 194 -6.54 -17.72 -26.84
C ARG A 194 -5.61 -18.25 -27.93
N LYS A 195 -4.37 -18.53 -27.55
CA LYS A 195 -3.33 -19.16 -28.37
C LYS A 195 -3.01 -20.55 -27.82
N ARG A 196 -2.14 -21.29 -28.51
CA ARG A 196 -1.72 -22.64 -28.08
C ARG A 196 -1.20 -22.67 -26.63
N ASP A 197 -0.34 -21.72 -26.29
CA ASP A 197 0.38 -21.74 -25.00
C ASP A 197 -0.12 -20.68 -24.02
N ILE A 198 -1.00 -19.78 -24.45
CA ILE A 198 -1.39 -18.58 -23.69
C ILE A 198 -2.89 -18.34 -23.80
N ILE A 199 -3.51 -17.96 -22.69
CA ILE A 199 -4.85 -17.39 -22.65
C ILE A 199 -4.83 -16.05 -21.90
N ARG A 200 -5.53 -15.04 -22.43
CA ARG A 200 -5.69 -13.73 -21.80
C ARG A 200 -7.15 -13.44 -21.51
N TYR A 201 -7.38 -12.95 -20.31
CA TYR A 201 -8.67 -12.51 -19.83
C TYR A 201 -8.66 -11.01 -19.57
N GLU A 202 -9.76 -10.35 -19.90
CA GLU A 202 -10.07 -8.99 -19.49
C GLU A 202 -11.24 -9.04 -18.50
N TYR A 203 -10.99 -8.56 -17.30
CA TYR A 203 -12.01 -8.20 -16.31
C TYR A 203 -12.23 -6.71 -16.43
N SER A 204 -13.46 -6.27 -16.69
CA SER A 204 -13.75 -4.84 -16.68
C SER A 204 -15.02 -4.55 -15.91
N PHE A 205 -15.02 -3.45 -15.17
CA PHE A 205 -16.20 -3.01 -14.47
C PHE A 205 -16.34 -1.51 -14.32
N GLY A 206 -17.59 -1.06 -14.25
CA GLY A 206 -17.95 0.34 -14.08
C GLY A 206 -18.15 0.71 -12.60
N ILE A 207 -17.47 1.77 -12.16
CA ILE A 207 -17.69 2.43 -10.87
C ILE A 207 -18.58 3.66 -11.12
N PRO A 208 -19.69 3.83 -10.40
CA PRO A 208 -20.52 5.01 -10.51
C PRO A 208 -19.72 6.29 -10.22
N LYS A 209 -19.81 7.29 -11.11
CA LYS A 209 -19.26 8.63 -10.85
C LYS A 209 -19.62 9.19 -9.47
N SER A 210 -20.86 8.97 -9.04
CA SER A 210 -21.36 9.45 -7.75
C SER A 210 -20.62 8.84 -6.56
N TYR A 211 -20.11 7.62 -6.68
CA TYR A 211 -19.27 7.00 -5.66
C TYR A 211 -17.91 7.71 -5.56
N LEU A 212 -17.25 7.92 -6.71
CA LEU A 212 -15.97 8.62 -6.80
C LEU A 212 -16.08 10.06 -6.27
N GLU A 213 -17.09 10.80 -6.68
CA GLU A 213 -17.30 12.19 -6.25
C GLU A 213 -17.62 12.29 -4.75
N LYS A 214 -18.48 11.40 -4.24
CA LYS A 214 -18.86 11.40 -2.81
C LYS A 214 -17.67 11.14 -1.90
N ASN A 215 -16.79 10.23 -2.30
CA ASN A 215 -15.61 9.84 -1.52
C ASN A 215 -14.35 10.64 -1.90
N ALA A 216 -14.48 11.59 -2.83
CA ALA A 216 -13.39 12.40 -3.37
C ALA A 216 -12.20 11.54 -3.85
N LEU A 217 -12.49 10.49 -4.62
CA LEU A 217 -11.50 9.50 -5.07
C LEU A 217 -10.98 9.80 -6.46
N THR A 218 -9.69 9.56 -6.64
CA THR A 218 -9.01 9.63 -7.94
C THR A 218 -8.66 8.25 -8.49
N ASP A 219 -8.50 7.25 -7.63
CA ASP A 219 -8.08 5.90 -8.01
C ASP A 219 -8.69 4.84 -7.09
N ILE A 220 -8.97 3.66 -7.65
CA ILE A 220 -9.39 2.47 -6.90
C ILE A 220 -8.48 1.29 -7.29
N ASN A 221 -7.78 0.78 -6.29
CA ASN A 221 -6.89 -0.36 -6.40
C ASN A 221 -7.56 -1.59 -5.80
N PHE A 222 -7.37 -2.76 -6.42
CA PHE A 222 -7.98 -3.99 -5.94
C PHE A 222 -7.18 -5.23 -6.32
N GLU A 223 -7.37 -6.29 -5.55
CA GLU A 223 -6.90 -7.64 -5.86
C GLU A 223 -7.99 -8.44 -6.59
N ILE A 224 -7.58 -9.32 -7.51
CA ILE A 224 -8.45 -10.37 -8.04
C ILE A 224 -7.86 -11.70 -7.60
N ILE A 225 -8.65 -12.54 -6.93
CA ILE A 225 -8.27 -13.93 -6.71
C ILE A 225 -8.61 -14.73 -7.95
N VAL A 226 -7.65 -15.55 -8.35
CA VAL A 226 -7.82 -16.49 -9.44
C VAL A 226 -7.71 -17.89 -8.87
N ALA A 227 -8.81 -18.64 -8.92
CA ALA A 227 -8.81 -20.07 -8.64
C ALA A 227 -8.80 -20.84 -9.95
N GLN A 228 -8.21 -22.02 -9.92
CA GLN A 228 -8.24 -22.93 -11.05
C GLN A 228 -9.07 -24.15 -10.65
N LYS A 229 -9.96 -24.57 -11.55
CA LYS A 229 -10.81 -25.75 -11.39
C LYS A 229 -10.48 -26.76 -12.48
N TYR A 230 -10.29 -28.01 -12.08
CA TYR A 230 -10.12 -29.11 -13.02
C TYR A 230 -11.49 -29.47 -13.64
N LYS A 231 -11.55 -29.54 -14.97
CA LYS A 231 -12.73 -30.02 -15.69
C LYS A 231 -12.73 -31.54 -15.64
N ASP A 232 -13.34 -32.11 -14.62
CA ASP A 232 -13.43 -33.56 -14.51
C ASP A 232 -14.22 -34.13 -15.71
N SER A 233 -13.54 -34.88 -16.59
CA SER A 233 -14.14 -35.46 -17.81
C SER A 233 -14.94 -36.73 -17.55
N LYS A 234 -15.21 -37.10 -16.29
CA LYS A 234 -15.99 -38.31 -15.95
C LYS A 234 -17.05 -38.09 -14.87
N ARG A 235 -18.11 -37.38 -15.24
CA ARG A 235 -19.49 -37.63 -14.76
C ARG A 235 -20.45 -37.70 -15.95
N THR A 236 -20.33 -38.79 -16.71
CA THR A 236 -21.39 -39.39 -17.53
C THR A 236 -21.20 -40.90 -17.45
#